data_AF-A0A4R0FIL4-F1
#
_entry.id   AF-A0A4R0FIL4-F1
#
_cell.length_a   1.000
_cell.length_b   1.000
_cell.length_c   1.000
_cell.angle_alpha   90.00
_cell.angle_beta   90.00
_cell.angle_gamma   90.00
#
_symmetry.space_group_name_H-M   'P 1'
#
loop_
_entity.id
_entity.type
_entity.pdbx_description
1 polymer ?
#
loop_
_entity_poly.entity_id
_entity_poly.type
_entity_poly.pdbx_seq_one_letter_code
_entity_poly.pdbx_strand_id
1 'polypeptide(L)'
;MMKAFFLNLTRIIEANPRIYISIIVGIVGCCMLFVAEAVHVQKIVELLNSKDQALLRAAIEPIADKYTVARRLLLVLSLIWSGYEYFGTKKKLGLSS
;
A
#
# COMPACT_ATOMS: atom_id res chain seq x y z
N MET A 1 -11.21 1.20 29.37
CA MET A 1 -11.63 0.86 28.00
C MET A 1 -10.45 0.84 27.03
N MET A 2 -9.73 1.96 26.86
CA MET A 2 -8.58 2.07 25.94
C MET A 2 -7.42 1.10 26.25
N LYS A 3 -7.11 0.88 27.54
CA LYS A 3 -6.07 -0.08 27.98
C LYS A 3 -6.40 -1.52 27.59
N ALA A 4 -7.66 -1.93 27.71
CA ALA A 4 -8.11 -3.27 27.34
C ALA A 4 -8.09 -3.46 25.81
N PHE A 5 -8.42 -2.41 25.05
CA PHE A 5 -8.29 -2.42 23.59
C PHE A 5 -6.84 -2.65 23.15
N PHE A 6 -5.89 -1.85 23.67
CA PHE A 6 -4.47 -2.02 23.35
C PHE A 6 -3.95 -3.40 23.75
N LEU A 7 -4.30 -3.91 24.94
CA LEU A 7 -3.88 -5.23 25.40
C LEU A 7 -4.39 -6.35 24.48
N ASN A 8 -5.66 -6.28 24.07
CA ASN A 8 -6.25 -7.24 23.14
C ASN A 8 -5.65 -7.13 21.74
N LEU A 9 -5.41 -5.91 21.25
CA LEU A 9 -4.78 -5.66 19.95
C LEU A 9 -3.36 -6.23 19.92
N THR A 10 -2.54 -5.96 20.93
CA THR A 10 -1.17 -6.51 21.04
C THR A 10 -1.21 -8.02 21.05
N ARG A 11 -2.10 -8.64 21.84
CA ARG A 11 -2.24 -10.10 21.90
C ARG A 11 -2.67 -10.71 20.56
N ILE A 12 -3.53 -10.03 19.80
CA ILE A 12 -3.96 -10.47 18.46
C ILE A 12 -2.79 -10.37 17.47
N ILE A 13 -2.02 -9.29 17.50
CA ILE A 13 -0.86 -9.08 16.61
C ILE A 13 0.25 -10.09 16.92
N GLU A 14 0.54 -10.33 18.20
CA GLU A 14 1.52 -11.33 18.63
C GLU A 14 1.11 -12.75 18.22
N ALA A 15 -0.19 -13.06 18.26
CA ALA A 15 -0.70 -14.36 17.83
C ALA A 15 -0.69 -14.56 16.31
N ASN A 16 -0.74 -13.48 15.52
CA ASN A 16 -0.71 -13.56 14.06
C ASN A 16 0.16 -12.46 13.43
N PRO A 17 1.43 -12.77 13.13
CA PRO A 17 2.35 -11.81 12.52
C PRO A 17 1.94 -11.38 11.11
N ARG A 18 1.03 -12.12 10.45
CA ARG A 18 0.54 -11.77 9.10
C ARG A 18 -0.19 -10.44 9.08
N ILE A 19 -0.79 -10.04 10.20
CA ILE A 19 -1.48 -8.73 10.34
C ILE A 19 -0.48 -7.58 10.11
N TYR A 20 0.74 -7.70 10.64
CA TYR A 20 1.78 -6.69 10.47
C TYR A 20 2.46 -6.81 9.10
N ILE A 21 2.73 -8.03 8.65
CA ILE A 21 3.34 -8.30 7.35
C ILE A 21 2.49 -7.72 6.20
N SER A 22 1.15 -7.85 6.25
CA SER A 22 0.28 -7.27 5.22
C SER A 22 0.43 -5.75 5.11
N ILE A 23 0.62 -5.06 6.24
CA ILE A 23 0.83 -3.61 6.26
C ILE A 23 2.21 -3.25 5.70
N ILE A 24 3.26 -4.00 6.08
CA ILE A 24 4.61 -3.82 5.53
C ILE A 24 4.59 -4.01 4.01
N VAL A 25 3.95 -5.07 3.51
CA VAL A 25 3.83 -5.35 2.07
C VAL A 25 3.18 -4.18 1.35
N GLY A 26 2.13 -3.59 1.91
CA GLY A 26 1.48 -2.39 1.36
C GLY A 26 2.41 -1.19 1.28
N ILE A 27 3.18 -0.91 2.34
CA ILE A 27 4.12 0.21 2.39
C ILE A 27 5.27 -0.01 1.41
N VAL A 28 5.95 -1.16 1.50
CA VAL A 28 7.11 -1.49 0.67
C VAL A 28 6.72 -1.54 -0.80
N GLY A 29 5.57 -2.15 -1.14
CA GLY A 29 5.10 -2.19 -2.51
C GLY A 29 4.71 -0.80 -3.04
N CYS A 30 4.17 0.09 -2.20
CA CYS A 30 3.95 1.49 -2.58
C CYS A 30 5.26 2.22 -2.88
N CYS A 31 6.31 2.00 -2.07
CA CYS A 31 7.64 2.54 -2.33
C CYS A 31 8.22 2.01 -3.66
N MET A 32 8.08 0.70 -3.93
CA MET A 32 8.52 0.12 -5.20
C MET A 32 7.76 0.70 -6.40
N LEU A 33 6.45 0.91 -6.28
CA LEU A 33 5.65 1.55 -7.32
C LEU A 33 6.11 3.00 -7.59
N PHE A 34 6.50 3.73 -6.56
CA PHE A 34 7.04 5.09 -6.71
C PHE A 34 8.39 5.10 -7.45
N VAL A 35 9.28 4.16 -7.13
CA VAL A 35 10.55 4.01 -7.86
C VAL A 35 10.29 3.62 -9.32
N ALA A 36 9.37 2.68 -9.55
CA ALA A 36 9.02 2.24 -10.90
C ALA A 36 8.42 3.39 -11.74
N GLU A 37 7.57 4.22 -11.16
CA GLU A 37 7.03 5.43 -11.78
C GLU A 37 8.15 6.37 -12.21
N ALA A 38 9.11 6.66 -11.31
CA ALA A 38 10.23 7.55 -11.61
C ALA A 38 11.06 7.04 -12.80
N VAL A 39 11.37 5.73 -12.83
CA VAL A 39 12.10 5.11 -13.95
C VAL A 39 11.29 5.19 -15.25
N HIS A 40 9.98 5.01 -15.20
CA HIS A 40 9.12 5.08 -16.38
C HIS A 40 9.05 6.51 -16.94
N VAL A 41 8.92 7.51 -16.06
CA VAL A 41 8.94 8.92 -16.43
C VAL A 41 10.27 9.29 -17.08
N GLN A 42 11.40 8.85 -16.51
CA GLN A 42 12.73 9.10 -17.10
C GLN A 42 12.83 8.55 -18.53
N LYS A 43 12.40 7.30 -18.76
CA LYS A 43 12.41 6.71 -20.10
C LYS A 43 11.60 7.51 -21.11
N ILE A 44 10.45 8.04 -20.70
CA ILE A 44 9.58 8.82 -21.58
C ILE A 44 10.19 10.17 -21.92
N VAL A 45 10.81 10.82 -20.94
CA VAL A 45 11.55 12.07 -21.17
C VAL A 45 12.70 11.83 -22.16
N GLU A 46 13.44 10.74 -22.01
CA GLU A 46 14.50 10.34 -22.94
C GLU A 46 13.97 10.02 -24.35
N LEU A 47 12.86 9.29 -24.44
CA LEU A 47 12.23 8.88 -25.71
C LEU A 47 11.68 10.07 -26.50
N LEU A 48 11.00 11.02 -25.83
CA LEU A 48 10.45 12.19 -26.51
C LEU A 48 11.55 13.17 -26.94
N ASN A 49 12.70 13.17 -26.26
CA ASN A 49 13.86 14.05 -26.53
C ASN A 49 13.44 15.51 -26.85
N SER A 50 12.40 15.99 -26.18
CA SER A 50 11.75 17.27 -26.46
C SER A 50 11.85 18.17 -25.25
N LYS A 51 12.07 19.46 -25.47
CA LYS A 51 12.05 20.49 -24.43
C LYS A 51 10.65 21.04 -24.18
N ASP A 52 9.67 20.65 -24.99
CA ASP A 52 8.29 21.09 -24.84
C ASP A 52 7.67 20.47 -23.57
N GLN A 53 7.51 21.32 -22.56
CA GLN A 53 6.95 20.95 -21.26
C GLN A 53 5.48 20.53 -21.36
N ALA A 54 4.70 21.08 -22.30
CA ALA A 54 3.30 20.72 -22.47
C ALA A 54 3.18 19.30 -23.03
N LEU A 55 4.02 18.97 -24.01
CA LEU A 55 4.08 17.63 -24.60
C LEU A 55 4.57 16.57 -23.59
N LEU A 56 5.64 16.88 -22.83
CA LEU A 56 6.15 15.99 -21.79
C LEU A 56 5.09 15.74 -20.70
N ARG A 57 4.41 16.79 -20.25
CA ARG A 57 3.36 16.68 -19.23
C ARG A 57 2.20 15.82 -19.72
N ALA A 58 1.73 16.05 -20.94
CA ALA A 58 0.64 15.26 -21.53
C ALA A 58 1.00 13.77 -21.67
N ALA A 59 2.29 13.44 -21.86
CA ALA A 59 2.76 12.06 -21.89
C ALA A 59 2.94 11.43 -20.50
N ILE A 60 3.33 12.21 -19.49
CA ILE A 60 3.62 11.74 -18.12
C ILE A 60 2.34 11.59 -17.29
N GLU A 61 1.40 12.52 -17.40
CA GLU A 61 0.14 12.56 -16.63
C GLU A 61 -0.65 11.24 -16.63
N PRO A 62 -0.91 10.58 -17.78
CA PRO A 62 -1.64 9.31 -17.78
C PRO A 62 -0.89 8.16 -17.09
N ILE A 63 0.43 8.27 -16.94
CA ILE A 63 1.26 7.25 -16.28
C ILE A 63 1.26 7.51 -14.78
N ALA A 64 1.45 8.75 -14.37
CA ALA A 64 1.36 9.15 -12.97
C ALA A 64 0.00 8.78 -12.36
N ASP A 65 -1.09 8.94 -13.12
CA ASP A 65 -2.43 8.53 -12.71
C ASP A 65 -2.53 7.01 -12.50
N LYS A 66 -2.00 6.20 -13.43
CA LYS A 66 -1.99 4.73 -13.29
C LYS A 66 -1.22 4.28 -12.05
N TYR A 67 -0.04 4.85 -11.79
CA TYR A 67 0.75 4.52 -10.59
C TYR A 67 0.06 5.00 -9.31
N THR A 68 -0.60 6.15 -9.34
CA THR A 68 -1.39 6.65 -8.20
C THR A 68 -2.56 5.73 -7.88
N VAL A 69 -3.30 5.27 -8.88
CA VAL A 69 -4.37 4.28 -8.71
C VAL A 69 -3.81 2.96 -8.20
N ALA A 70 -2.71 2.46 -8.77
CA ALA A 70 -2.07 1.23 -8.33
C ALA A 70 -1.65 1.29 -6.85
N ARG A 71 -1.04 2.39 -6.41
CA ARG A 71 -0.67 2.62 -5.00
C ARG A 71 -1.91 2.60 -4.09
N ARG A 72 -2.99 3.27 -4.47
CA ARG A 72 -4.26 3.26 -3.71
C ARG A 72 -4.84 1.85 -3.59
N LEU A 73 -4.89 1.10 -4.70
CA LEU A 73 -5.38 -0.28 -4.71
C LEU A 73 -4.53 -1.17 -3.80
N LEU A 74 -3.21 -1.06 -3.88
CA LEU A 74 -2.30 -1.85 -3.05
C LEU A 74 -2.50 -1.57 -1.55
N LEU A 75 -2.67 -0.30 -1.17
CA LEU A 75 -2.98 0.07 0.22
C LEU A 75 -4.31 -0.52 0.68
N VAL A 76 -5.36 -0.40 -0.14
CA VAL A 76 -6.69 -0.95 0.18
C VAL A 76 -6.62 -2.47 0.35
N LEU A 77 -5.96 -3.18 -0.56
CA LEU A 77 -5.80 -4.64 -0.46
C LEU A 77 -5.01 -5.04 0.80
N SER A 78 -3.96 -4.28 1.13
CA SER A 78 -3.15 -4.53 2.33
C SER A 78 -3.94 -4.32 3.61
N LEU A 79 -4.81 -3.31 3.66
CA LEU A 79 -5.71 -3.06 4.79
C LEU A 79 -6.80 -4.13 4.90
N ILE A 80 -7.40 -4.55 3.77
CA ILE A 80 -8.39 -5.64 3.75
C ILE A 80 -7.76 -6.93 4.26
N TRP A 81 -6.55 -7.26 3.79
CA TRP A 81 -5.83 -8.44 4.26
C TRP A 81 -5.53 -8.36 5.76
N SER A 82 -4.99 -7.22 6.23
CA SER A 82 -4.71 -7.02 7.65
C SER A 82 -5.98 -7.17 8.50
N GLY A 83 -7.08 -6.57 8.05
CA GLY A 83 -8.39 -6.68 8.69
C GLY A 83 -8.91 -8.11 8.72
N TYR A 84 -8.81 -8.84 7.61
CA TYR A 84 -9.22 -10.25 7.54
C TYR A 84 -8.44 -11.12 8.53
N GLU A 85 -7.11 -10.97 8.57
CA GLU A 85 -6.25 -11.70 9.52
C GLU A 85 -6.57 -11.29 10.97
N TYR A 86 -6.84 -10.01 11.23
CA TYR A 86 -7.24 -9.50 12.54
C TYR A 86 -8.57 -10.11 13.02
N PHE A 87 -9.63 -10.04 12.22
CA PHE A 87 -10.94 -10.60 12.59
C PHE A 87 -10.89 -12.12 12.73
N GLY A 88 -10.17 -12.81 11.85
CA GLY A 88 -9.95 -14.25 11.94
C GLY A 88 -9.24 -14.65 13.23
N THR A 89 -8.18 -13.92 13.61
CA THR A 89 -7.41 -14.18 14.84
C THR A 89 -8.20 -13.82 16.08
N LYS A 90 -8.93 -12.70 16.07
CA LYS A 90 -9.84 -12.30 17.16
C LYS A 90 -10.87 -13.39 17.45
N LYS A 91 -11.49 -13.97 16.41
CA LYS A 91 -12.43 -15.09 16.55
C LYS A 91 -11.77 -16.34 17.14
N LYS A 92 -10.55 -16.69 16.68
CA LYS A 92 -9.79 -17.85 17.20
C LYS A 92 -9.42 -17.70 18.68
N LEU A 93 -9.11 -16.49 19.12
CA LEU A 93 -8.73 -16.21 20.51
C LEU A 93 -9.94 -16.12 21.47
N GLY A 94 -11.17 -16.32 20.98
CA GLY A 94 -12.36 -16.24 21.82
C GLY A 94 -12.62 -14.83 22.37
N LEU A 95 -11.95 -13.82 21.80
CA LEU A 95 -12.12 -12.41 22.16
C LEU A 95 -13.41 -11.91 21.48
N SER A 96 -14.55 -12.42 21.95
CA SER A 96 -15.86 -11.84 21.64
C SER A 96 -15.90 -10.40 22.13
N SER A 97 -16.71 -9.58 21.46
CA SER A 97 -16.99 -8.19 21.83
C SER A 97 -17.13 -7.97 23.34
#